data_AF-A0A3Q7UNS3-F1
#
_entry.id   AF-A0A3Q7UNS3-F1
#
_cell.length_a   1.000
_cell.length_b   1.000
_cell.length_c   1.000
_cell.angle_alpha   90.00
_cell.angle_beta   90.00
_cell.angle_gamma   90.00
#
_symmetry.space_group_name_H-M   'P 1'
#
loop_
_entity.id
_entity.type
_entity.pdbx_description
1 polymer ?
#
loop_
_entity_poly.entity_id
_entity_poly.type
_entity_poly.pdbx_seq_one_letter_code
_entity_poly.pdbx_strand_id
1 'polypeptide(L)'
;MLIKELRGTESTQDACAKMRANCQKSTEQMKKVPTIILSVSYKGVKFIDATNKNIIAEHEIRNISCAAQDPEDLSTFAYITKDLKSNHHYCHVFTAFDVNLAYEIILTLGQAFEVAYQLALQARKGGHSSTLPESFENKPSKPIPKPRVSIRKSVQIDPSEQKTLANLPWIVEPGQEAKRGINTKYETTIF
;
A
#
# COMPACT_ATOMS: atom_id res chain seq x y z
N MET A 1 7.12 4.27 22.33
CA MET A 1 7.81 5.31 23.14
C MET A 1 7.17 6.69 22.92
N LEU A 2 6.96 7.50 23.97
CA LEU A 2 6.46 8.88 23.86
C LEU A 2 7.57 9.85 23.42
N ILE A 3 7.32 10.64 22.38
CA ILE A 3 8.24 11.63 21.82
C ILE A 3 7.81 13.02 22.29
N LYS A 4 8.70 13.71 23.04
CA LYS A 4 8.44 15.05 23.58
C LYS A 4 8.48 16.14 22.52
N GLU A 5 9.45 16.03 21.61
CA GLU A 5 9.66 16.97 20.51
C GLU A 5 9.99 16.18 19.24
N LEU A 6 9.21 16.38 18.18
CA LEU A 6 9.40 15.68 16.91
C LEU A 6 10.48 16.39 16.10
N ARG A 7 11.64 15.72 15.93
CA ARG A 7 12.79 16.18 15.13
C ARG A 7 13.00 15.31 13.88
N GLY A 8 11.89 14.91 13.24
CA GLY A 8 11.93 14.07 12.05
C GLY A 8 12.59 12.71 12.31
N THR A 9 13.55 12.33 11.45
CA THR A 9 14.24 11.03 11.52
C THR A 9 15.19 10.89 12.71
N GLU A 10 15.61 12.00 13.33
CA GLU A 10 16.41 11.96 14.56
C GLU A 10 15.61 11.35 15.71
N SER A 11 14.31 11.66 15.81
CA SER A 11 13.44 11.10 16.85
C SER A 11 13.24 9.60 16.72
N THR A 12 13.18 9.07 15.48
CA THR A 12 13.14 7.62 15.25
C THR A 12 14.47 6.98 15.62
N GLN A 13 15.60 7.61 15.27
CA GLN A 13 16.93 7.07 15.57
C GLN A 13 17.20 7.00 17.07
N ASP A 14 16.90 8.06 17.83
CA ASP A 14 17.06 8.07 19.28
C ASP A 14 16.21 6.98 19.95
N ALA A 15 14.98 6.78 19.48
CA ALA A 15 14.11 5.72 19.98
C ALA A 15 14.67 4.32 19.68
N CYS A 16 15.15 4.06 18.46
CA CYS A 16 15.80 2.80 18.10
C CYS A 16 17.04 2.52 18.94
N ALA A 17 17.95 3.49 19.05
CA ALA A 17 19.19 3.36 19.83
C ALA A 17 18.90 3.11 21.32
N LYS A 18 17.95 3.86 21.89
CA LYS A 18 17.53 3.68 23.28
C LYS A 18 16.91 2.31 23.52
N MET A 19 16.11 1.83 22.58
CA MET A 19 15.49 0.52 22.68
C MET A 19 16.50 -0.62 22.55
N ARG A 20 17.43 -0.55 21.58
CA ARG A 20 18.54 -1.50 21.46
C ARG A 20 19.36 -1.57 22.75
N ALA A 21 19.73 -0.42 23.30
CA ALA A 21 20.46 -0.36 24.56
C ALA A 21 19.68 -0.97 25.75
N ASN A 22 18.36 -0.81 25.79
CA ASN A 22 17.52 -1.39 26.83
C ASN A 22 17.39 -2.93 26.67
N CYS A 23 17.20 -3.40 25.44
CA CYS A 23 17.08 -4.82 25.12
C CYS A 23 18.41 -5.56 25.37
N GLN A 24 19.56 -4.95 25.06
CA GLN A 24 20.88 -5.55 25.34
C GLN A 24 21.21 -5.61 26.84
N LYS A 25 20.77 -4.61 27.62
CA LYS A 25 20.96 -4.61 29.09
C LYS A 25 20.04 -5.60 29.79
N SER A 26 18.84 -5.84 29.25
CA SER A 26 17.89 -6.83 29.75
C SER A 26 17.95 -8.10 28.92
N THR A 27 19.02 -8.89 29.07
CA THR A 27 19.17 -10.23 28.46
C THR A 27 17.99 -11.17 28.75
N GLU A 28 17.23 -10.89 29.81
CA GLU A 28 16.06 -11.66 30.23
C GLU A 28 14.73 -11.20 29.57
N GLN A 29 14.64 -9.97 29.05
CA GLN A 29 13.42 -9.42 28.43
C GLN A 29 13.29 -9.73 26.93
N MET A 30 14.37 -10.14 26.25
CA MET A 30 14.31 -10.54 24.83
C MET A 30 13.40 -11.76 24.59
N LYS A 31 13.09 -12.57 25.61
CA LYS A 31 12.21 -13.75 25.47
C LYS A 31 10.71 -13.43 25.39
N LYS A 32 10.30 -12.17 25.54
CA LYS A 32 8.89 -11.77 25.61
C LYS A 32 8.45 -10.83 24.50
N VAL A 33 9.28 -10.63 23.48
CA VAL A 33 8.92 -9.71 22.40
C VAL A 33 7.87 -10.41 21.51
N PRO A 34 6.63 -9.91 21.45
CA PRO A 34 5.57 -10.60 20.74
C PRO A 34 5.77 -10.48 19.23
N THR A 35 5.68 -11.61 18.54
CA THR A 35 5.63 -11.64 17.07
C THR A 35 4.29 -11.09 16.60
N ILE A 36 4.34 -10.14 15.69
CA ILE A 36 3.18 -9.48 15.11
C ILE A 36 3.24 -9.53 13.59
N ILE A 37 2.07 -9.49 12.97
CA ILE A 37 1.89 -9.30 11.55
C ILE A 37 1.52 -7.84 11.32
N LEU A 38 2.41 -7.10 10.67
CA LEU A 38 2.21 -5.74 10.22
C LEU A 38 1.49 -5.76 8.86
N SER A 39 0.26 -5.26 8.82
CA SER A 39 -0.50 -5.13 7.60
C SER A 39 -0.51 -3.67 7.15
N VAL A 40 0.14 -3.38 6.02
CA VAL A 40 0.31 -2.03 5.49
C VAL A 40 -0.60 -1.83 4.28
N SER A 41 -1.27 -0.68 4.25
CA SER A 41 -2.10 -0.24 3.12
C SER A 41 -2.17 1.28 3.07
N TYR A 42 -2.61 1.85 1.95
CA TYR A 42 -2.83 3.29 1.82
C TYR A 42 -3.87 3.85 2.84
N LYS A 43 -4.74 3.00 3.40
CA LYS A 43 -5.70 3.39 4.44
C LYS A 43 -5.03 3.53 5.81
N GLY A 44 -4.08 2.65 6.10
CA GLY A 44 -3.49 2.52 7.43
C GLY A 44 -2.64 1.27 7.59
N VAL A 45 -2.02 1.22 8.77
CA VAL A 45 -1.18 0.14 9.26
C VAL A 45 -1.90 -0.55 10.41
N LYS A 46 -1.99 -1.87 10.36
CA LYS A 46 -2.59 -2.69 11.43
C LYS A 46 -1.55 -3.61 12.03
N PHE A 47 -1.57 -3.72 13.35
CA PHE A 47 -0.83 -4.74 14.07
C PHE A 47 -1.75 -5.88 14.38
N ILE A 48 -1.36 -7.07 13.96
CA ILE A 48 -2.11 -8.29 14.20
C ILE A 48 -1.22 -9.21 15.01
N ASP A 49 -1.71 -9.73 16.12
CA ASP A 49 -0.97 -10.73 16.89
C ASP A 49 -0.78 -12.00 16.04
N ALA A 50 0.45 -12.51 15.91
CA ALA A 50 0.71 -13.71 15.13
C ALA A 50 0.05 -14.97 15.74
N THR A 51 -0.15 -15.00 17.06
CA THR A 51 -0.65 -16.17 17.80
C THR A 51 -2.18 -16.24 17.75
N ASN A 52 -2.84 -15.15 18.13
CA ASN A 52 -4.30 -15.07 18.28
C ASN A 52 -4.99 -14.47 17.05
N LYS A 53 -4.23 -13.92 16.10
CA LYS A 53 -4.74 -13.22 14.89
C LYS A 53 -5.66 -12.03 15.22
N ASN A 54 -5.57 -11.51 16.44
CA ASN A 54 -6.33 -10.34 16.89
C ASN A 54 -5.64 -9.05 16.47
N ILE A 55 -6.43 -8.05 16.08
CA ILE A 55 -5.92 -6.71 15.79
C ILE A 55 -5.60 -6.04 17.13
N ILE A 56 -4.33 -5.70 17.33
CA ILE A 56 -3.82 -5.06 18.55
C ILE A 56 -4.07 -3.55 18.48
N ALA A 57 -3.71 -2.94 17.35
CA ALA A 57 -3.98 -1.54 17.07
C ALA A 57 -3.99 -1.27 15.57
N GLU A 58 -4.62 -0.17 15.20
CA GLU A 58 -4.73 0.33 13.84
C GLU A 58 -4.39 1.82 13.81
N HIS A 59 -3.49 2.20 12.93
CA HIS A 59 -3.08 3.57 12.71
C HIS A 59 -3.39 3.97 11.28
N GLU A 60 -4.14 5.05 11.09
CA GLU A 60 -4.34 5.61 9.75
C GLU A 60 -3.03 6.14 9.19
N ILE A 61 -2.81 5.99 7.88
CA ILE A 61 -1.59 6.51 7.22
C ILE A 61 -1.41 8.00 7.49
N ARG A 62 -2.50 8.76 7.54
CA ARG A 62 -2.50 10.21 7.80
C ARG A 62 -1.93 10.59 9.17
N ASN A 63 -1.99 9.69 10.14
CA ASN A 63 -1.49 9.94 11.49
C ASN A 63 -0.01 9.62 11.61
N ILE A 64 0.55 8.87 10.65
CA ILE A 64 1.98 8.56 10.65
C ILE A 64 2.73 9.77 10.08
N SER A 65 3.72 10.27 10.81
CA SER A 65 4.47 11.49 10.43
C SER A 65 5.82 11.17 9.81
N CYS A 66 6.52 10.17 10.34
CA CYS A 66 7.84 9.77 9.87
C CYS A 66 7.99 8.24 9.98
N ALA A 67 8.73 7.64 9.07
CA ALA A 67 9.15 6.25 9.14
C ALA A 67 10.61 6.16 8.66
N ALA A 68 11.46 5.47 9.41
CA ALA A 68 12.89 5.35 9.12
C ALA A 68 13.47 4.06 9.70
N GLN A 69 14.55 3.58 9.09
CA GLN A 69 15.37 2.49 9.63
C GLN A 69 16.44 3.04 10.57
N ASP A 70 16.93 2.21 11.50
CA ASP A 70 18.09 2.57 12.32
C ASP A 70 19.38 2.52 11.45
N PRO A 71 20.18 3.60 11.36
CA PRO A 71 21.43 3.59 10.60
C PRO A 71 22.46 2.60 11.13
N GLU A 72 22.38 2.19 12.41
CA GLU A 72 23.29 1.20 12.98
C GLU A 72 22.77 -0.24 12.85
N ASP A 73 21.46 -0.43 12.61
CA ASP A 73 20.83 -1.73 12.43
C ASP A 73 19.65 -1.64 11.46
N LEU A 74 19.93 -1.90 10.18
CA LEU A 74 18.94 -1.79 9.11
C LEU A 74 17.80 -2.82 9.23
N SER A 75 17.94 -3.87 10.05
CA SER A 75 16.85 -4.81 10.33
C SER A 75 15.80 -4.21 11.30
N THR A 76 16.19 -3.16 12.01
CA THR A 76 15.33 -2.41 12.92
C THR A 76 14.80 -1.16 12.23
N PHE A 77 13.50 -0.93 12.38
CA PHE A 77 12.83 0.23 11.81
C PHE A 77 11.80 0.80 12.77
N ALA A 78 11.50 2.08 12.63
CA ALA A 78 10.54 2.77 13.47
C ALA A 78 9.67 3.70 12.66
N TYR A 79 8.45 3.92 13.15
CA TYR A 79 7.62 4.99 12.65
C TYR A 79 6.95 5.75 13.78
N ILE A 80 6.66 7.02 13.54
CA ILE A 80 6.07 7.93 14.51
C ILE A 80 4.64 8.22 14.11
N THR A 81 3.72 8.01 15.05
CA THR A 81 2.31 8.37 14.92
C THR A 81 1.98 9.58 15.78
N LYS A 82 1.05 10.41 15.31
CA LYS A 82 0.42 11.46 16.11
C LYS A 82 -0.89 10.91 16.67
N ASP A 83 -1.01 10.83 17.99
CA ASP A 83 -2.30 10.58 18.63
C ASP A 83 -3.15 11.84 18.60
N LEU A 84 -4.35 11.73 18.03
CA LEU A 84 -5.30 12.83 17.93
C LEU A 84 -5.94 13.18 19.29
N LYS A 85 -5.98 12.22 20.22
CA LYS A 85 -6.59 12.44 21.55
C LYS A 85 -5.66 13.21 22.47
N SER A 86 -4.43 12.73 22.63
CA SER A 86 -3.46 13.36 23.52
C SER A 86 -2.62 14.45 22.84
N ASN A 87 -2.72 14.62 21.51
CA ASN A 87 -1.81 15.45 20.71
C ASN A 87 -0.33 15.13 20.93
N HIS A 88 -0.02 13.88 21.28
CA HIS A 88 1.35 13.44 21.48
C HIS A 88 1.84 12.57 20.34
N HIS A 89 3.16 12.55 20.16
CA HIS A 89 3.81 11.70 19.19
C HIS A 89 4.29 10.41 19.85
N TYR A 90 3.96 9.27 19.25
CA TYR A 90 4.39 7.96 19.70
C TYR A 90 5.24 7.30 18.63
N CYS A 91 6.48 6.97 18.99
CA CYS A 91 7.37 6.18 18.17
C CYS A 91 7.14 4.70 18.46
N HIS A 92 6.87 3.93 17.41
CA HIS A 92 6.72 2.48 17.44
C HIS A 92 7.95 1.90 16.74
N VAL A 93 8.67 1.02 17.41
CA VAL A 93 9.92 0.46 16.91
C VAL A 93 9.74 -1.04 16.75
N PHE A 94 10.26 -1.55 15.65
CA PHE A 94 10.09 -2.92 15.20
C PHE A 94 11.44 -3.49 14.78
N THR A 95 11.59 -4.79 14.94
CA THR A 95 12.72 -5.53 14.37
C THR A 95 12.16 -6.58 13.43
N ALA A 96 12.55 -6.47 12.16
CA ALA A 96 12.23 -7.46 11.14
C ALA A 96 13.17 -8.67 11.27
N PHE A 97 12.77 -9.81 10.69
CA PHE A 97 13.62 -10.99 10.64
C PHE A 97 14.81 -10.84 9.66
N ASP A 98 14.67 -9.99 8.65
CA ASP A 98 15.67 -9.70 7.63
C ASP A 98 15.73 -8.19 7.35
N VAL A 99 16.92 -7.69 7.03
CA VAL A 99 17.17 -6.33 6.52
C VAL A 99 16.36 -6.06 5.25
N ASN A 100 16.26 -7.05 4.35
CA ASN A 100 15.47 -6.90 3.12
C ASN A 100 13.99 -6.65 3.45
N LEU A 101 13.46 -7.40 4.41
CA LEU A 101 12.08 -7.27 4.87
C LEU A 101 11.83 -5.88 5.50
N ALA A 102 12.75 -5.40 6.35
CA ALA A 102 12.65 -4.06 6.93
C ALA A 102 12.65 -2.97 5.84
N TYR A 103 13.53 -3.11 4.84
CA TYR A 103 13.62 -2.18 3.72
C TYR A 103 12.33 -2.19 2.88
N GLU A 104 11.79 -3.36 2.55
CA GLU A 104 10.51 -3.49 1.85
C GLU A 104 9.35 -2.85 2.61
N ILE A 105 9.28 -3.06 3.93
CA ILE A 105 8.25 -2.44 4.78
C ILE A 105 8.35 -0.92 4.69
N ILE A 106 9.55 -0.36 4.82
CA ILE A 106 9.78 1.08 4.80
C ILE A 106 9.46 1.69 3.44
N LEU A 107 9.84 1.04 2.34
CA LEU A 107 9.44 1.45 1.00
C LEU A 107 7.92 1.41 0.83
N THR A 108 7.26 0.37 1.32
CA THR A 108 5.81 0.20 1.21
C THR A 108 5.06 1.27 2.02
N LEU A 109 5.56 1.62 3.21
CA LEU A 109 5.06 2.77 3.96
C LEU A 109 5.21 4.06 3.17
N GLY A 110 6.39 4.31 2.59
CA GLY A 110 6.67 5.47 1.73
C GLY A 110 5.68 5.59 0.56
N GLN A 111 5.44 4.48 -0.14
CA GLN A 111 4.47 4.43 -1.24
C GLN A 111 3.03 4.66 -0.75
N ALA A 112 2.66 4.06 0.39
CA ALA A 112 1.34 4.26 0.97
C ALA A 112 1.10 5.72 1.36
N PHE A 113 2.12 6.43 1.86
CA PHE A 113 2.07 7.87 2.11
C PHE A 113 1.79 8.66 0.84
N GLU A 114 2.55 8.40 -0.22
CA GLU A 114 2.41 9.09 -1.49
C GLU A 114 1.00 8.88 -2.06
N VAL A 115 0.51 7.64 -2.09
CA VAL A 115 -0.84 7.31 -2.58
C VAL A 115 -1.91 8.00 -1.74
N ALA A 116 -1.79 7.95 -0.40
CA ALA A 116 -2.77 8.59 0.48
C ALA A 116 -2.77 10.11 0.33
N TYR A 117 -1.60 10.73 0.17
CA TYR A 117 -1.47 12.16 -0.06
C TYR A 117 -2.15 12.58 -1.37
N GLN A 118 -1.91 11.84 -2.46
CA GLN A 118 -2.52 12.10 -3.76
C GLN A 118 -4.05 11.97 -3.72
N LEU A 119 -4.58 10.96 -3.04
CA LEU A 119 -6.03 10.79 -2.83
C LEU A 119 -6.63 11.95 -2.03
N ALA A 120 -5.94 12.42 -0.99
CA ALA A 120 -6.36 13.58 -0.22
C ALA A 120 -6.40 14.85 -1.08
N LEU A 121 -5.42 15.07 -1.96
CA LEU A 121 -5.42 16.20 -2.89
C LEU A 121 -6.57 16.13 -3.89
N GLN A 122 -6.87 14.95 -4.45
CA GLN A 122 -8.00 14.75 -5.37
C GLN A 122 -9.34 15.06 -4.72
N ALA A 123 -9.56 14.60 -3.49
CA ALA A 123 -10.77 14.90 -2.72
C ALA A 123 -10.97 16.40 -2.49
N ARG A 124 -9.89 17.20 -2.40
CA ARG A 124 -9.97 18.66 -2.26
C ARG A 124 -10.21 19.39 -3.59
N LYS A 125 -9.81 18.81 -4.72
CA LYS A 125 -10.03 19.36 -6.07
C LYS A 125 -11.42 19.06 -6.65
N GLY A 126 -12.17 18.12 -6.07
CA GLY A 126 -13.51 17.72 -6.50
C GLY A 126 -14.67 18.69 -6.17
N GLY A 127 -14.38 19.92 -5.72
CA GLY A 127 -15.39 20.91 -5.34
C GLY A 127 -16.01 21.74 -6.48
N HIS A 128 -15.59 21.55 -7.74
CA HIS A 128 -16.25 22.15 -8.91
C HIS A 128 -15.98 21.30 -10.17
N SER A 129 -16.92 20.45 -10.55
CA SER A 129 -17.10 20.08 -11.95
C SER A 129 -18.54 19.63 -12.18
N SER A 130 -19.41 20.64 -12.25
CA SER A 130 -20.71 20.54 -12.91
C SER A 130 -20.80 21.67 -13.93
N THR A 131 -19.95 21.61 -14.95
CA THR A 131 -20.17 22.32 -16.20
C THR A 131 -19.70 21.41 -17.34
N LEU A 132 -20.62 21.22 -18.28
CA LEU A 132 -20.51 20.47 -19.53
C LEU A 132 -19.14 20.57 -20.23
N PRO A 133 -18.77 19.61 -21.10
CA PRO A 133 -17.75 19.84 -22.10
C PRO A 133 -18.25 20.91 -23.07
N GLU A 134 -17.76 22.15 -22.90
CA GLU A 134 -17.98 23.22 -23.86
C GLU A 134 -17.14 22.94 -25.11
N SER A 135 -17.87 22.55 -26.16
CA SER A 135 -17.41 22.51 -27.54
C SER A 135 -16.88 23.88 -27.96
N PHE A 136 -15.66 23.94 -28.51
CA PHE A 136 -15.28 24.98 -29.45
C PHE A 136 -14.61 24.38 -30.69
N GLU A 137 -15.37 24.41 -31.78
CA GLU A 137 -14.94 24.20 -33.17
C GLU A 137 -13.99 25.31 -33.63
N ASN A 138 -13.04 24.99 -34.52
CA ASN A 138 -12.80 25.76 -35.75
C ASN A 138 -11.92 25.01 -36.79
N LYS A 139 -12.61 24.26 -37.69
CA LYS A 139 -12.51 24.12 -39.18
C LYS A 139 -11.15 24.07 -39.94
N PRO A 140 -11.12 23.61 -41.22
CA PRO A 140 -11.94 22.60 -41.92
C PRO A 140 -11.10 21.63 -42.82
N SER A 141 -11.79 20.73 -43.55
CA SER A 141 -11.42 20.08 -44.83
C SER A 141 -11.11 18.57 -44.84
N LYS A 142 -12.15 17.73 -45.04
CA LYS A 142 -12.49 17.03 -46.31
C LYS A 142 -13.55 15.92 -46.08
N PRO A 143 -14.37 15.60 -47.11
CA PRO A 143 -15.63 14.89 -46.94
C PRO A 143 -15.47 13.36 -46.86
N ILE A 144 -16.28 12.74 -46.00
CA ILE A 144 -16.46 11.28 -45.88
C ILE A 144 -17.45 10.80 -46.96
N PRO A 145 -17.20 9.65 -47.64
CA PRO A 145 -18.28 8.87 -48.24
C PRO A 145 -18.72 7.72 -47.33
N LYS A 146 -20.04 7.59 -47.18
CA LYS A 146 -20.77 6.53 -46.45
C LYS A 146 -20.78 5.17 -47.21
N PRO A 147 -21.15 4.06 -46.54
CA PRO A 147 -20.92 2.69 -47.01
C PRO A 147 -21.94 2.25 -48.08
N ARG A 148 -21.56 1.30 -48.93
CA ARG A 148 -22.46 0.61 -49.87
C ARG A 148 -22.32 -0.91 -49.75
N VAL A 149 -23.48 -1.54 -49.87
CA VAL A 149 -23.87 -2.92 -49.53
C VAL A 149 -23.46 -3.95 -50.58
N SER A 150 -23.41 -5.24 -50.18
CA SER A 150 -23.58 -6.46 -51.01
C SER A 150 -22.37 -6.89 -51.86
N ILE A 151 -22.01 -8.17 -52.07
CA ILE A 151 -22.83 -9.39 -52.15
C ILE A 151 -21.89 -10.63 -52.21
N ARG A 152 -22.36 -11.77 -51.65
CA ARG A 152 -22.00 -13.19 -51.96
C ARG A 152 -20.56 -13.65 -51.64
N LYS A 153 -20.30 -14.87 -51.16
CA LYS A 153 -20.90 -16.15 -51.57
C LYS A 153 -20.62 -17.23 -50.50
N SER A 154 -21.61 -18.09 -50.34
CA SER A 154 -21.69 -19.33 -49.57
C SER A 154 -20.65 -20.40 -49.96
N VAL A 155 -20.09 -21.09 -48.96
CA VAL A 155 -19.72 -22.51 -49.05
C VAL A 155 -20.09 -23.17 -47.72
N GLN A 156 -21.00 -24.15 -47.80
CA GLN A 156 -21.30 -25.10 -46.73
C GLN A 156 -20.23 -26.21 -46.74
N ILE A 157 -19.76 -26.63 -45.56
CA ILE A 157 -19.14 -27.94 -45.37
C ILE A 157 -19.71 -28.54 -44.08
N ASP A 158 -20.22 -29.76 -44.23
CA ASP A 158 -20.92 -30.62 -43.27
C ASP A 158 -19.96 -31.21 -42.20
N PRO A 159 -20.48 -31.74 -41.07
CA PRO A 159 -19.71 -32.01 -39.85
C PRO A 159 -19.25 -33.47 -39.72
N SER A 160 -17.99 -33.68 -39.36
CA SER A 160 -17.54 -34.95 -38.78
C SER A 160 -16.26 -34.78 -37.96
N GLU A 161 -16.31 -35.35 -36.76
CA GLU A 161 -15.33 -35.32 -35.67
C GLU A 161 -13.89 -35.70 -36.07
N GLN A 162 -12.88 -35.05 -35.45
CA GLN A 162 -11.88 -35.73 -34.61
C GLN A 162 -10.76 -34.79 -34.12
N LYS A 163 -10.70 -34.66 -32.78
CA LYS A 163 -9.49 -34.64 -31.93
C LYS A 163 -8.35 -33.62 -32.18
N THR A 164 -8.10 -32.88 -31.10
CA THR A 164 -6.80 -32.36 -30.59
C THR A 164 -6.22 -31.11 -31.25
N LEU A 165 -6.35 -29.95 -30.57
CA LEU A 165 -5.24 -29.02 -30.31
C LEU A 165 -5.67 -27.83 -29.42
N ALA A 166 -4.87 -27.59 -28.37
CA ALA A 166 -4.63 -26.31 -27.69
C ALA A 166 -5.85 -25.60 -27.08
N ASN A 167 -6.10 -25.63 -25.77
CA ASN A 167 -5.23 -25.09 -24.71
C ASN A 167 -4.63 -23.72 -25.11
N LEU A 168 -5.43 -22.65 -24.99
CA LEU A 168 -4.94 -21.27 -24.94
C LEU A 168 -5.67 -20.48 -23.83
N PRO A 169 -4.97 -19.64 -23.04
CA PRO A 169 -5.38 -19.26 -21.68
C PRO A 169 -5.80 -17.78 -21.55
N TRP A 170 -6.29 -17.13 -22.61
CA TRP A 170 -6.45 -15.66 -22.62
C TRP A 170 -7.89 -15.11 -22.65
N ILE A 171 -8.91 -15.95 -22.46
CA ILE A 171 -10.26 -15.45 -22.17
C ILE A 171 -10.38 -15.28 -20.66
N VAL A 172 -9.96 -14.11 -20.18
CA VAL A 172 -10.35 -13.59 -18.87
C VAL A 172 -11.54 -12.66 -19.11
N GLU A 173 -12.69 -12.98 -18.52
CA GLU A 173 -13.86 -12.11 -18.55
C GLU A 173 -13.57 -10.84 -17.73
N PRO A 174 -13.83 -9.62 -18.26
CA PRO A 174 -13.68 -8.40 -17.50
C PRO A 174 -14.96 -8.17 -16.67
N GLY A 175 -15.03 -8.79 -15.51
CA GLY A 175 -16.14 -8.61 -14.58
C GLY A 175 -15.77 -9.05 -13.17
N GLN A 176 -15.51 -8.07 -12.30
CA GLN A 176 -15.27 -8.19 -10.86
C GLN A 176 -13.84 -8.47 -10.36
N GLU A 177 -12.87 -7.60 -10.67
CA GLU A 177 -11.73 -7.45 -9.74
C GLU A 177 -11.17 -6.03 -9.76
N ALA A 178 -11.76 -5.12 -8.98
CA ALA A 178 -11.21 -3.77 -8.83
C ALA A 178 -11.64 -3.05 -7.54
N LYS A 179 -11.60 -3.69 -6.35
CA LYS A 179 -11.71 -2.98 -5.04
C LYS A 179 -10.91 -3.56 -3.88
N ARG A 180 -9.92 -4.41 -4.10
CA ARG A 180 -8.96 -4.76 -3.03
C ARG A 180 -7.77 -3.83 -3.16
N GLY A 181 -7.77 -2.77 -2.35
CA GLY A 181 -6.55 -2.01 -2.13
C GLY A 181 -5.45 -2.98 -1.73
N ILE A 182 -4.29 -2.89 -2.40
CA ILE A 182 -3.14 -3.75 -2.16
C ILE A 182 -2.82 -3.65 -0.66
N ASN A 183 -3.05 -4.74 0.06
CA ASN A 183 -2.76 -4.86 1.48
C ASN A 183 -1.61 -5.85 1.61
N THR A 184 -0.44 -5.33 1.96
CA THR A 184 0.77 -6.16 2.12
C THR A 184 0.92 -6.50 3.59
N LYS A 185 1.19 -7.77 3.89
CA LYS A 185 1.36 -8.27 5.26
C LYS A 185 2.79 -8.73 5.46
N TYR A 186 3.39 -8.30 6.56
CA TYR A 186 4.76 -8.60 6.94
C TYR A 186 4.79 -9.14 8.36
N GLU A 187 5.63 -10.13 8.63
CA GLU A 187 5.82 -10.64 9.99
C GLU A 187 7.03 -9.93 10.62
N THR A 188 6.88 -9.40 11.83
CA THR A 188 7.91 -8.62 12.52
C THR A 188 7.70 -8.70 14.03
N THR A 189 8.62 -8.14 14.81
CA THR A 189 8.54 -8.11 16.26
C THR A 189 8.46 -6.66 16.73
N ILE A 190 7.57 -6.34 17.67
CA ILE A 190 7.35 -4.98 18.17
C ILE A 190 7.84 -4.84 19.62
N PHE A 191 8.43 -3.70 19.94
CA PHE A 191 9.01 -3.39 21.25
C PHE A 191 8.46 -2.09 21.86
#